data_AF-A0A7X5UM25-F1
#
_entry.id   AF-A0A7X5UM25-F1
#
_cell.length_a   1.000
_cell.length_b   1.000
_cell.length_c   1.000
_cell.angle_alpha   90.00
_cell.angle_beta   90.00
_cell.angle_gamma   90.00
#
_symmetry.space_group_name_H-M   'P 1'
#
loop_
_entity.id
_entity.type
_entity.pdbx_description
1 polymer ?
#
loop_
_entity_poly.entity_id
_entity_poly.type
_entity_poly.pdbx_seq_one_letter_code
_entity_poly.pdbx_strand_id
1 'polypeptide(L)'
;MAGQQATEAYVGMWQAMARAGETSNWQAPELAQYATGNALTTITRSLYADHFNHVVSRGRPKNNPTVSAVDPPNNPSTVRINDCGDSTNWLQYKEGTNEPVDNSPGGRRSIVAEVKKQADGSWKVDRFAVEGLGSC
;
A
#
# COMPACT_ATOMS: atom_id res chain seq x y z
N MET A 1 0.91 13.28 16.36
CA MET A 1 1.56 14.33 15.52
C MET A 1 1.37 13.99 14.03
N ALA A 2 1.46 14.95 13.11
CA ALA A 2 1.17 14.73 11.68
C ALA A 2 1.94 13.54 11.07
N GLY A 3 3.24 13.42 11.36
CA GLY A 3 4.06 12.30 10.88
C GLY A 3 3.54 10.92 11.35
N GLN A 4 3.05 10.83 12.59
CA GLN A 4 2.48 9.59 13.11
C GLN A 4 1.16 9.24 12.39
N GLN A 5 0.25 10.20 12.24
CA GLN A 5 -1.02 9.98 11.56
C GLN A 5 -0.82 9.59 10.08
N ALA A 6 0.16 10.21 9.43
CA ALA A 6 0.54 9.85 8.07
C ALA A 6 1.13 8.44 7.98
N THR A 7 1.94 8.04 8.98
CA THR A 7 2.51 6.70 9.07
C THR A 7 1.41 5.64 9.28
N GLU A 8 0.44 5.93 10.15
CA GLU A 8 -0.73 5.08 10.37
C GLU A 8 -1.56 4.93 9.08
N ALA A 9 -1.76 6.02 8.33
CA ALA A 9 -2.45 5.97 7.05
C ALA A 9 -1.69 5.14 6.00
N TYR A 10 -0.37 5.31 5.93
CA TYR A 10 0.51 4.56 5.04
C TYR A 10 0.49 3.05 5.31
N VAL A 11 0.64 2.65 6.59
CA VAL A 11 0.56 1.24 6.98
C VAL A 11 -0.86 0.70 6.77
N GLY A 12 -1.88 1.50 7.11
CA GLY A 12 -3.28 1.15 6.90
C GLY A 12 -3.62 0.86 5.44
N MET A 13 -3.05 1.64 4.50
CA MET A 13 -3.20 1.41 3.06
C MET A 13 -2.69 0.02 2.65
N TRP A 14 -1.46 -0.35 3.04
CA TRP A 14 -0.90 -1.65 2.71
C TRP A 14 -1.66 -2.81 3.35
N GLN A 15 -2.13 -2.63 4.58
CA GLN A 15 -2.95 -3.63 5.25
C GLN A 15 -4.33 -3.80 4.59
N ALA A 16 -4.96 -2.70 4.17
CA ALA A 16 -6.22 -2.73 3.44
C ALA A 16 -6.04 -3.39 2.07
N MET A 17 -4.96 -3.08 1.34
CA MET A 17 -4.63 -3.77 0.10
C MET A 17 -4.41 -5.28 0.31
N ALA A 18 -3.70 -5.67 1.37
CA ALA A 18 -3.47 -7.08 1.67
C ALA A 18 -4.77 -7.82 1.99
N ARG A 19 -5.68 -7.23 2.78
CA ARG A 19 -7.00 -7.80 3.08
C ARG A 19 -7.87 -7.89 1.84
N ALA A 20 -7.96 -6.81 1.06
CA ALA A 20 -8.70 -6.80 -0.20
C ALA A 20 -8.17 -7.85 -1.18
N GLY A 21 -6.86 -8.06 -1.22
CA GLY A 21 -6.19 -9.06 -2.07
C GLY A 21 -6.54 -10.51 -1.73
N GLU A 22 -6.99 -10.81 -0.50
CA GLU A 22 -7.42 -12.18 -0.13
C GLU A 22 -8.63 -12.66 -0.97
N THR A 23 -9.41 -11.72 -1.50
CA THR A 23 -10.56 -11.97 -2.39
C THR A 23 -10.52 -11.14 -3.68
N SER A 24 -9.37 -10.50 -3.94
CA SER A 24 -9.18 -9.53 -5.03
C SER A 24 -10.28 -8.48 -5.15
N ASN A 25 -10.82 -8.04 -4.02
CA ASN A 25 -11.90 -7.08 -3.98
C ASN A 25 -11.39 -5.64 -4.21
N TRP A 26 -11.36 -5.21 -5.47
CA TRP A 26 -10.97 -3.85 -5.85
C TRP A 26 -11.95 -2.75 -5.39
N GLN A 27 -13.15 -3.13 -4.92
CA GLN A 27 -14.17 -2.21 -4.42
C GLN A 27 -14.20 -2.12 -2.89
N ALA A 28 -13.24 -2.76 -2.20
CA ALA A 28 -13.18 -2.75 -0.75
C ALA A 28 -13.14 -1.30 -0.23
N PRO A 29 -14.12 -0.87 0.59
CA PRO A 29 -14.25 0.53 1.01
C PRO A 29 -13.07 0.99 1.87
N GLU A 30 -12.41 0.06 2.57
CA GLU A 30 -11.20 0.33 3.35
C GLU A 30 -10.02 0.84 2.51
N LEU A 31 -9.98 0.57 1.19
CA LEU A 31 -8.97 1.13 0.30
C LEU A 31 -9.07 2.66 0.27
N ALA A 32 -10.30 3.18 0.14
CA ALA A 32 -10.57 4.62 0.11
C ALA A 32 -10.50 5.28 1.50
N GLN A 33 -10.46 4.49 2.58
CA GLN A 33 -10.20 4.98 3.92
C GLN A 33 -8.76 5.49 4.06
N TYR A 34 -7.80 4.81 3.41
CA TYR A 34 -6.36 5.08 3.59
C TYR A 34 -5.67 5.65 2.35
N ALA A 35 -6.24 5.47 1.15
CA ALA A 35 -5.68 5.97 -0.10
C ALA A 35 -6.63 6.91 -0.82
N THR A 36 -6.05 7.82 -1.59
CA THR A 36 -6.74 8.72 -2.51
C THR A 36 -5.90 8.87 -3.79
N GLY A 37 -6.39 9.66 -4.73
CA GLY A 37 -5.61 10.07 -5.91
C GLY A 37 -5.00 8.91 -6.69
N ASN A 38 -3.70 9.03 -6.97
CA ASN A 38 -2.96 8.03 -7.75
C ASN A 38 -2.79 6.72 -6.97
N ALA A 39 -2.57 6.79 -5.66
CA ALA A 39 -2.41 5.60 -4.82
C ALA A 39 -3.66 4.69 -4.87
N LEU A 40 -4.85 5.28 -4.68
CA LEU A 40 -6.11 4.51 -4.76
C LEU A 40 -6.32 3.93 -6.16
N THR A 41 -6.05 4.73 -7.20
CA THR A 41 -6.18 4.27 -8.60
C THR A 41 -5.25 3.09 -8.89
N THR A 42 -4.00 3.16 -8.43
CA THR A 42 -3.01 2.09 -8.63
C THR A 42 -3.43 0.81 -7.94
N ILE A 43 -3.85 0.89 -6.67
CA ILE A 43 -4.26 -0.29 -5.88
C ILE A 43 -5.51 -0.94 -6.48
N THR A 44 -6.54 -0.14 -6.76
CA THR A 44 -7.81 -0.65 -7.31
C THR A 44 -7.62 -1.28 -8.69
N ARG A 45 -6.76 -0.71 -9.55
CA ARG A 45 -6.42 -1.33 -10.84
C ARG A 45 -5.68 -2.65 -10.69
N SER A 46 -4.74 -2.73 -9.74
CA SER A 46 -4.03 -3.99 -9.44
C SER A 46 -5.00 -5.08 -8.99
N LEU A 47 -5.88 -4.77 -8.03
CA LEU A 47 -6.86 -5.73 -7.54
C LEU A 47 -7.90 -6.12 -8.60
N TYR A 48 -8.28 -5.19 -9.47
CA TYR A 48 -9.18 -5.48 -10.58
C TYR A 48 -8.54 -6.44 -11.59
N ALA A 49 -7.25 -6.24 -11.89
CA ALA A 49 -6.51 -7.17 -12.74
C ALA A 49 -6.40 -8.56 -12.10
N ASP A 50 -6.12 -8.64 -10.80
CA ASP A 50 -6.08 -9.90 -10.06
C ASP A 50 -7.44 -10.61 -10.11
N HIS A 51 -8.54 -9.88 -9.85
CA HIS A 51 -9.89 -10.42 -9.94
C HIS A 51 -10.22 -10.95 -11.34
N PHE A 52 -9.94 -10.16 -12.37
CA PHE A 52 -10.19 -10.55 -13.77
C PHE A 52 -9.42 -11.82 -14.17
N ASN A 53 -8.23 -12.03 -13.59
CA ASN A 53 -7.39 -13.19 -13.87
C ASN A 53 -7.56 -14.35 -12.89
N HIS A 54 -8.57 -14.31 -11.99
CA HIS A 54 -8.76 -15.32 -10.94
C HIS A 54 -7.50 -15.53 -10.09
N VAL A 55 -6.85 -14.44 -9.71
CA VAL A 55 -5.68 -14.40 -8.83
C VAL A 55 -6.11 -13.82 -7.50
N VAL A 56 -5.57 -14.35 -6.40
CA VAL A 56 -5.68 -13.78 -5.04
C VAL A 56 -4.30 -13.65 -4.41
N SER A 57 -4.13 -12.65 -3.57
CA SER A 57 -2.90 -12.44 -2.79
C SER A 57 -3.09 -12.91 -1.35
N ARG A 58 -2.10 -13.63 -0.78
CA ARG A 58 -2.15 -14.13 0.60
C ARG A 58 -0.95 -13.66 1.40
N GLY A 59 -1.19 -13.37 2.67
CA GLY A 59 -0.19 -12.82 3.58
C GLY A 59 -0.23 -11.29 3.60
N ARG A 60 0.82 -10.67 4.15
CA ARG A 60 0.88 -9.22 4.36
C ARG A 60 2.32 -8.73 4.20
N PRO A 61 2.52 -7.50 3.71
CA PRO A 61 3.85 -6.89 3.72
C PRO A 61 4.26 -6.60 5.17
N LYS A 62 5.58 -6.58 5.41
CA LYS A 62 6.15 -5.90 6.56
C LYS A 62 6.61 -4.52 6.13
N ASN A 63 6.18 -3.49 6.84
CA ASN A 63 6.58 -2.11 6.61
C ASN A 63 7.47 -1.64 7.75
N ASN A 64 8.49 -0.85 7.42
CA ASN A 64 9.37 -0.14 8.35
C ASN A 64 9.46 1.35 7.95
N PRO A 65 8.33 2.09 8.00
CA PRO A 65 8.25 3.44 7.47
C PRO A 65 9.00 4.44 8.34
N THR A 66 9.62 5.41 7.68
CA THR A 66 10.29 6.55 8.30
C THR A 66 9.77 7.83 7.68
N VAL A 67 9.44 8.82 8.51
CA VAL A 67 9.03 10.14 8.04
C VAL A 67 10.26 10.90 7.55
N SER A 68 10.31 11.21 6.26
CA SER A 68 11.42 11.92 5.64
C SER A 68 11.19 13.43 5.54
N ALA A 69 9.93 13.88 5.50
CA ALA A 69 9.59 15.30 5.53
C ALA A 69 8.15 15.54 6.06
N VAL A 70 7.93 16.70 6.65
CA VAL A 70 6.62 17.21 7.07
C VAL A 70 6.49 18.64 6.58
N ASP A 71 5.42 18.96 5.85
CA ASP A 71 5.26 20.24 5.16
C ASP A 71 3.80 20.75 5.19
N PRO A 72 3.57 22.04 5.47
CA PRO A 72 4.48 22.97 6.12
C PRO A 72 4.69 22.62 7.61
N PRO A 73 5.83 22.99 8.25
CA PRO A 73 6.13 22.59 9.63
C PRO A 73 5.10 23.04 10.68
N ASN A 74 4.53 24.24 10.51
CA ASN A 74 3.62 24.84 11.48
C ASN A 74 2.16 24.40 11.33
N ASN A 75 1.74 23.98 10.13
CA ASN A 75 0.40 23.48 9.86
C ASN A 75 0.45 22.35 8.82
N PRO A 76 0.94 21.16 9.20
CA PRO A 76 1.24 20.11 8.24
C PRO A 76 0.00 19.67 7.45
N SER A 77 0.15 19.64 6.13
CA SER A 77 -0.85 19.12 5.19
C SER A 77 -0.29 18.01 4.30
N THR A 78 1.04 17.86 4.26
CA THR A 78 1.75 16.84 3.50
C THR A 78 2.86 16.21 4.34
N VAL A 79 2.99 14.89 4.27
CA VAL A 79 4.08 14.13 4.87
C VAL A 79 4.70 13.22 3.82
N ARG A 80 6.03 13.17 3.75
CA ARG A 80 6.75 12.20 2.92
C ARG A 80 7.26 11.06 3.79
N ILE A 81 7.10 9.84 3.28
CA ILE A 81 7.50 8.61 3.95
C ILE A 81 8.45 7.85 3.04
N ASN A 82 9.53 7.33 3.63
CA ASN A 82 10.40 6.34 3.02
C ASN A 82 10.19 5.01 3.77
N ASP A 83 10.10 3.91 3.05
CA ASP A 83 9.96 2.57 3.62
C ASP A 83 10.89 1.59 2.89
N CYS A 84 11.36 0.58 3.62
CA CYS A 84 11.90 -0.64 3.04
C CYS A 84 10.85 -1.75 3.25
N GLY A 85 9.89 -1.80 2.35
CA GLY A 85 8.76 -2.72 2.42
C GLY A 85 9.19 -4.13 2.02
N ASP A 86 8.81 -5.14 2.81
CA ASP A 86 9.14 -6.55 2.61
C ASP A 86 7.88 -7.34 2.27
N SER A 87 7.79 -7.80 1.03
CA SER A 87 6.68 -8.63 0.54
C SER A 87 7.01 -10.12 0.50
N THR A 88 8.10 -10.60 1.12
CA THR A 88 8.53 -12.02 1.02
C THR A 88 7.43 -13.03 1.37
N ASN A 89 6.55 -12.68 2.30
CA ASN A 89 5.43 -13.53 2.71
C ASN A 89 4.07 -13.04 2.18
N TRP A 90 4.07 -12.22 1.13
CA TRP A 90 2.87 -11.72 0.48
C TRP A 90 2.90 -12.08 -1.00
N LEU A 91 2.26 -13.21 -1.33
CA LEU A 91 2.42 -13.91 -2.61
C LEU A 91 1.06 -14.12 -3.29
N GLN A 92 1.08 -14.31 -4.62
CA GLN A 92 -0.11 -14.50 -5.45
C GLN A 92 -0.38 -15.99 -5.75
N TYR A 93 -1.65 -16.36 -5.74
CA TYR A 93 -2.15 -17.72 -5.94
C TYR A 93 -3.35 -17.71 -6.90
N LYS A 94 -3.55 -18.82 -7.62
CA LYS A 94 -4.79 -19.02 -8.37
C LYS A 94 -5.96 -19.18 -7.39
N GLU A 95 -7.02 -18.43 -7.61
CA GLU A 95 -8.23 -18.41 -6.79
C GLU A 95 -8.79 -19.84 -6.57
N GLY A 96 -9.21 -20.14 -5.34
CA GLY A 96 -9.72 -21.46 -4.97
C GLY A 96 -8.69 -22.58 -4.85
N THR A 97 -7.39 -22.30 -5.08
CA THR A 97 -6.33 -23.32 -5.02
C THR A 97 -5.18 -22.90 -4.07
N ASN A 98 -4.16 -23.76 -3.95
CA ASN A 98 -2.87 -23.42 -3.34
C ASN A 98 -1.74 -23.31 -4.39
N GLU A 99 -2.10 -23.23 -5.67
CA GLU A 99 -1.11 -23.11 -6.74
C GLU A 99 -0.64 -21.66 -6.84
N PRO A 100 0.67 -21.39 -6.71
CA PRO A 100 1.20 -20.05 -6.87
C PRO A 100 1.10 -19.59 -8.34
N VAL A 101 0.89 -18.29 -8.56
CA VAL A 101 0.81 -17.71 -9.93
C VAL A 101 2.18 -17.72 -10.60
N ASP A 102 3.24 -17.49 -9.82
CA ASP A 102 4.62 -17.60 -10.27
C ASP A 102 5.51 -18.20 -9.16
N ASN A 103 6.77 -18.46 -9.50
CA ASN A 103 7.79 -18.88 -8.54
C ASN A 103 8.65 -17.70 -8.07
N SER A 104 8.22 -16.46 -8.32
CA SER A 104 9.00 -15.27 -7.97
C SER A 104 8.82 -15.01 -6.48
N PRO A 105 9.90 -15.02 -5.68
CA PRO A 105 9.77 -14.63 -4.30
C PRO A 105 9.39 -13.15 -4.22
N GLY A 106 8.51 -12.83 -3.28
CA GLY A 106 8.42 -11.46 -2.77
C GLY A 106 9.74 -11.05 -2.14
N GLY A 107 9.91 -9.77 -1.84
CA GLY A 107 11.17 -9.29 -1.30
C GLY A 107 11.11 -7.87 -0.81
N ARG A 108 12.28 -7.37 -0.44
CA ARG A 108 12.45 -6.00 0.01
C ARG A 108 12.51 -5.05 -1.16
N ARG A 109 11.82 -3.92 -1.03
CA ARG A 109 11.77 -2.84 -2.01
C ARG A 109 11.75 -1.51 -1.29
N SER A 110 12.53 -0.56 -1.79
CA SER A 110 12.44 0.84 -1.39
C SER A 110 11.11 1.41 -1.88
N ILE A 111 10.42 2.13 -0.99
CA ILE A 111 9.15 2.77 -1.29
C ILE A 111 9.22 4.21 -0.82
N VAL A 112 8.83 5.13 -1.69
CA VAL A 112 8.58 6.53 -1.33
C VAL A 112 7.10 6.83 -1.45
N ALA A 113 6.54 7.54 -0.49
CA ALA A 113 5.12 7.88 -0.47
C ALA A 113 4.88 9.32 -0.03
N GLU A 114 3.81 9.92 -0.57
CA GLU A 114 3.29 11.21 -0.15
C GLU A 114 1.90 11.02 0.44
N VAL A 115 1.74 11.44 1.69
CA VAL A 115 0.50 11.36 2.45
C VAL A 115 -0.03 12.77 2.67
N LYS A 116 -1.31 12.99 2.33
CA LYS A 116 -1.95 14.29 2.39
C LYS A 116 -3.10 14.30 3.39
N LYS A 117 -3.20 15.41 4.12
CA LYS A 117 -4.35 15.72 4.95
C LYS A 117 -5.53 16.13 4.06
N GLN A 118 -6.66 15.48 4.26
CA GLN A 118 -7.89 15.71 3.52
C GLN A 118 -8.72 16.84 4.19
N ALA A 119 -9.76 17.32 3.51
CA ALA A 119 -10.63 18.37 4.02
C ALA A 119 -11.37 17.98 5.32
N ASP A 120 -11.67 16.68 5.48
CA ASP A 120 -12.26 16.12 6.71
C ASP A 120 -11.24 15.90 7.84
N GLY A 121 -9.98 16.25 7.62
CA GLY A 121 -8.89 16.09 8.58
C GLY A 121 -8.22 14.70 8.60
N SER A 122 -8.73 13.73 7.83
CA SER A 122 -8.10 12.42 7.68
C SER A 122 -6.79 12.52 6.91
N TRP A 123 -5.87 11.58 7.14
CA TRP A 123 -4.64 11.46 6.35
C TRP A 123 -4.78 10.28 5.39
N LYS A 124 -4.46 10.50 4.12
CA LYS A 124 -4.54 9.47 3.08
C LYS A 124 -3.31 9.51 2.19
N VAL A 125 -2.84 8.35 1.76
CA VAL A 125 -1.76 8.24 0.79
C VAL A 125 -2.28 8.74 -0.56
N ASP A 126 -1.63 9.75 -1.11
CA ASP A 126 -2.01 10.37 -2.39
C ASP A 126 -1.28 9.70 -3.56
N ARG A 127 -0.01 9.35 -3.34
CA ARG A 127 0.85 8.66 -4.31
C ARG A 127 1.97 7.90 -3.60
N PHE A 128 2.47 6.87 -4.25
CA PHE A 128 3.67 6.15 -3.86
C PHE A 128 4.41 5.64 -5.09
N ALA A 129 5.70 5.33 -4.93
CA ALA A 129 6.51 4.62 -5.92
C ALA A 129 7.22 3.47 -5.22
N VAL A 130 7.23 2.31 -5.87
CA VAL A 130 7.90 1.09 -5.39
C VAL A 130 9.04 0.80 -6.35
N GLU A 131 10.26 0.75 -5.84
CA GLU A 131 11.46 0.44 -6.62
C GLU A 131 11.61 -1.07 -6.88
N GLY A 132 12.63 -1.44 -7.66
CA GLY A 132 12.94 -2.85 -7.96
C GLY A 132 13.22 -3.71 -6.72
N LEU A 133 13.06 -5.04 -6.86
CA LEU A 133 13.44 -6.01 -5.82
C LEU A 133 14.90 -5.85 -5.39
N GLY A 134 15.15 -5.86 -4.08
CA GLY A 134 16.49 -5.73 -3.50
C GLY A 134 17.06 -4.31 -3.50
N SER A 135 16.23 -3.30 -3.79
CA SER A 135 16.63 -1.88 -3.68
C SER A 135 16.90 -1.43 -2.23
N CYS A 136 16.46 -2.26 -1.27
CA CYS A 136 16.86 -2.36 0.12
C CYS A 136 16.67 -3.85 0.52
#